data_AF-A0A1G2U9I5-F1
#
_entry.id   AF-A0A1G2U9I5-F1
#
_cell.length_a   1.000
_cell.length_b   1.000
_cell.length_c   1.000
_cell.angle_alpha   90.00
_cell.angle_beta   90.00
_cell.angle_gamma   90.00
#
_symmetry.space_group_name_H-M   'P 1'
#
loop_
_entity.id
_entity.type
_entity.pdbx_description
1 polymer ?
#
loop_
_entity_poly.entity_id
_entity_poly.type
_entity_poly.pdbx_seq_one_letter_code
_entity_poly.pdbx_strand_id
1 'polypeptide(L)' 'MITELKSIIIGTAAVILFGVFSSLILSQTFANSDFELQALEFSGSWSCTADFQICPDGSEVYRTPPYCHFASCPR' A
#
# COMPACT_ATOMS: atom_id res chain seq x y z
N MET A 1 37.95 -24.46 -30.42
CA MET A 1 36.67 -24.33 -31.15
C MET A 1 35.46 -24.68 -30.27
N ILE A 2 35.48 -25.78 -29.51
CA ILE A 2 34.37 -26.20 -28.61
C ILE A 2 34.19 -25.28 -27.38
N THR A 3 35.26 -24.61 -26.92
CA THR A 3 35.23 -23.67 -25.79
C THR A 3 34.44 -22.39 -26.09
N GLU A 4 34.61 -21.83 -27.29
CA GLU A 4 33.87 -20.63 -27.73
C GLU A 4 32.36 -20.87 -27.83
N LEU A 5 31.98 -22.04 -28.36
CA LEU A 5 30.58 -22.44 -28.49
C LEU A 5 29.91 -22.63 -27.12
N LYS A 6 30.63 -23.17 -26.14
CA LYS A 6 30.13 -23.33 -24.76
C LYS A 6 29.90 -21.98 -24.09
N SER A 7 30.82 -21.03 -24.24
CA SER A 7 30.69 -19.68 -23.68
C SER A 7 29.48 -18.93 -24.27
N ILE A 8 29.23 -19.07 -25.58
CA ILE A 8 28.06 -18.49 -26.24
C ILE A 8 26.76 -19.11 -25.71
N ILE A 9 26.69 -20.45 -25.61
CA ILE A 9 25.50 -21.15 -25.11
C ILE A 9 25.19 -20.74 -23.67
N ILE A 10 26.20 -20.73 -22.79
CA ILE A 10 26.03 -20.34 -21.38
C ILE A 10 25.55 -18.88 -21.28
N GLY A 11 26.12 -17.98 -22.08
CA GLY A 11 25.70 -16.57 -22.11
C GLY A 11 24.23 -16.41 -22.53
N THR A 12 23.82 -17.05 -23.62
CA THR A 12 22.42 -16.99 -24.09
C THR A 12 21.45 -17.61 -23.08
N ALA A 13 21.80 -18.74 -22.46
CA ALA A 13 20.99 -19.38 -21.44
C ALA A 13 20.83 -18.49 -20.21
N ALA A 14 21.89 -17.82 -19.77
CA ALA A 14 21.82 -16.87 -18.66
C ALA A 14 20.87 -15.70 -18.97
N VAL A 15 20.99 -15.07 -20.13
CA VAL A 15 20.12 -13.94 -20.51
C VAL A 15 18.64 -14.35 -20.56
N ILE A 16 18.34 -15.52 -21.13
CA ILE A 16 16.97 -16.04 -21.19
C ILE A 16 16.44 -16.35 -19.79
N LEU A 17 17.23 -17.00 -18.94
CA LEU A 17 16.83 -17.33 -17.57
C LEU A 17 16.59 -16.09 -16.72
N PHE A 18 17.48 -15.10 -16.78
CA PHE A 18 17.30 -13.83 -16.08
C PHE A 18 16.07 -13.07 -16.61
N GLY A 19 15.87 -13.02 -17.93
CA GLY A 19 14.69 -12.39 -18.53
C GLY A 19 13.38 -13.05 -18.08
N VAL A 20 13.29 -14.37 -18.17
CA VAL A 20 12.10 -15.13 -17.73
C VAL A 20 11.88 -14.99 -16.23
N PHE A 21 12.93 -15.07 -15.42
CA PHE A 21 12.85 -14.90 -13.96
C PHE A 21 12.38 -13.49 -13.57
N SER A 22 12.93 -12.46 -14.21
CA SER A 22 12.48 -11.08 -14.04
C SER A 22 11.03 -10.89 -14.47
N SER A 23 10.61 -11.46 -15.60
CA SER A 23 9.20 -11.40 -16.05
C SER A 23 8.26 -12.16 -15.12
N LEU A 24 8.67 -13.29 -14.55
CA LEU A 24 7.89 -14.05 -13.57
C LEU A 24 7.77 -13.31 -12.24
N ILE A 25 8.86 -12.76 -11.71
CA ILE A 25 8.83 -11.92 -10.50
C ILE A 25 7.94 -10.70 -10.75
N LEU A 26 8.10 -10.04 -11.89
CA LEU A 26 7.30 -8.89 -12.26
C LEU A 26 5.81 -9.27 -12.35
N SER A 27 5.48 -10.44 -12.90
CA SER A 27 4.11 -10.97 -12.94
C SER A 27 3.54 -11.29 -11.55
N GLN A 28 4.36 -11.80 -10.62
CA GLN A 28 3.94 -12.03 -9.23
C GLN A 28 3.75 -10.73 -8.44
N THR A 29 4.57 -9.71 -8.73
CA THR A 29 4.36 -8.36 -8.19
C THR A 29 3.12 -7.72 -8.78
N PHE A 30 2.75 -7.98 -10.04
CA PHE A 30 1.52 -7.45 -10.64
C PHE A 30 0.25 -8.18 -10.19
N ALA A 31 0.33 -9.49 -9.92
CA ALA A 31 -0.77 -10.23 -9.29
C ALA A 31 -0.99 -9.84 -7.81
N ASN A 32 0.01 -9.20 -7.17
CA ASN A 32 -0.07 -8.65 -5.82
C ASN A 32 0.02 -7.12 -5.78
N SER A 33 -0.08 -6.44 -6.92
CA SER A 33 -0.15 -4.98 -6.96
C SER A 33 -1.58 -4.59 -7.19
N ASP A 34 -2.34 -4.55 -6.09
CA ASP A 34 -3.31 -3.50 -5.86
C ASP A 34 -2.58 -2.14 -5.95
N PHE A 35 -2.21 -1.74 -7.17
CA PHE A 35 -2.05 -0.34 -7.50
C PHE A 35 -3.46 0.21 -7.68
N GLU A 36 -4.17 0.35 -6.56
CA GLU A 36 -5.40 1.12 -6.52
C GLU A 36 -5.00 2.59 -6.45
N LEU A 37 -4.97 3.23 -7.61
CA LEU A 37 -5.11 4.67 -7.70
C LEU A 37 -6.60 5.03 -7.54
N GLN A 38 -7.21 4.62 -6.43
CA GLN A 38 -8.56 5.01 -6.03
C GLN A 38 -8.45 6.01 -4.89
N ALA A 39 -8.21 7.25 -5.30
CA ALA A 39 -8.64 8.39 -4.52
C ALA A 39 -10.12 8.17 -4.08
N LEU A 40 -10.40 8.37 -2.78
CA LEU A 40 -11.71 8.38 -2.10
C LEU A 40 -12.25 7.10 -1.41
N GLU A 41 -11.45 6.07 -1.19
CA GLU A 41 -11.73 5.15 -0.07
C GLU A 41 -10.67 5.30 1.03
N PHE A 42 -10.75 6.42 1.75
CA PHE A 42 -10.20 6.50 3.10
C PHE A 42 -11.10 5.69 4.05
N SER A 43 -11.17 4.38 3.80
CA SER A 43 -11.59 3.39 4.80
C SER A 43 -10.35 2.87 5.53
N GLY A 44 -9.43 3.78 5.88
CA GLY A 44 -8.76 3.60 7.15
C GLY A 44 -9.82 3.74 8.21
N SER A 45 -9.99 2.78 9.11
CA SER A 45 -10.51 3.11 10.42
C SER A 45 -9.47 4.01 11.09
N TRP A 46 -9.42 5.28 10.71
CA TRP A 46 -8.62 6.29 11.38
C TRP A 46 -9.38 6.60 12.68
N SER A 47 -9.23 5.70 13.64
CA SER A 47 -9.76 5.90 14.98
C SER A 47 -9.07 7.13 15.53
N CYS A 48 -9.85 8.14 15.91
CA CYS A 48 -9.32 9.15 16.79
C CYS A 48 -9.03 8.55 18.16
N THR A 49 -8.20 9.26 18.91
CA THR A 49 -8.05 9.00 20.34
C THR A 49 -9.43 9.06 21.01
N ALA A 50 -9.66 8.15 21.96
CA ALA A 50 -10.93 8.01 22.67
C ALA A 50 -11.08 9.05 23.80
N ASP A 51 -10.62 10.29 23.56
CA ASP A 51 -10.80 11.39 24.49
C ASP A 51 -12.08 12.17 24.22
N PHE A 52 -12.62 12.76 25.29
CA PHE A 52 -13.84 13.53 25.28
C PHE A 52 -13.63 14.90 25.91
N GLN A 53 -14.47 15.85 25.51
CA GLN A 53 -14.56 17.18 26.09
C GLN A 53 -15.97 17.37 26.67
N ILE A 54 -16.05 18.00 27.84
CA ILE A 54 -17.33 18.39 28.43
C ILE A 54 -17.75 19.77 27.90
N CYS A 55 -18.98 19.84 27.42
CA CYS A 55 -19.60 21.06 26.94
C CYS A 55 -20.25 21.86 28.08
N PRO A 56 -20.57 23.16 27.88
CA PRO A 56 -21.16 24.00 28.92
C PRO A 56 -22.52 23.51 29.45
N ASP A 57 -23.25 22.76 28.62
CA ASP A 57 -24.52 22.09 28.97
C ASP A 57 -24.31 20.77 29.74
N GLY A 58 -23.06 20.31 29.86
CA GLY A 58 -22.69 19.06 30.54
C GLY A 58 -22.63 17.83 29.63
N SER A 59 -22.93 17.95 28.33
CA SER A 59 -22.76 16.85 27.38
C SER A 59 -21.30 16.55 27.07
N GLU A 60 -21.04 15.32 26.60
CA GLU A 60 -19.71 14.87 26.18
C GLU A 60 -19.61 14.87 24.66
N VAL A 61 -18.56 15.49 24.13
CA VAL A 61 -18.23 15.45 22.70
C VAL A 61 -16.90 14.75 22.47
N TYR A 62 -16.84 13.96 21.40
CA TYR A 62 -15.67 13.15 21.03
C TYR A 62 -14.99 13.72 19.79
N ARG A 63 -13.79 13.24 19.50
CA ARG A 63 -13.05 13.59 18.27
C ARG A 63 -13.66 12.92 17.04
N THR A 64 -13.71 13.66 15.94
CA THR A 64 -14.38 13.22 14.70
C THR A 64 -13.51 13.34 13.45
N PRO A 65 -13.83 12.54 12.42
CA PRO A 65 -13.72 12.88 11.00
C PRO A 65 -12.88 14.05 10.50
N PRO A 66 -12.01 13.97 9.49
CA PRO A 66 -10.74 13.25 9.34
C PRO A 66 -9.55 13.92 10.08
N TYR A 67 -9.81 15.01 10.80
CA TYR A 67 -8.78 15.82 11.48
C TYR A 67 -8.74 15.61 13.00
N CYS A 68 -9.59 14.72 13.53
CA CYS A 68 -9.69 14.42 14.97
C CYS A 68 -9.94 15.65 15.85
N HIS A 69 -10.81 16.55 15.39
CA HIS A 69 -11.30 17.66 16.20
C HIS A 69 -12.53 17.25 17.01
N PHE A 70 -12.71 17.85 18.19
CA PHE A 70 -13.93 17.67 18.98
C PHE A 70 -15.15 18.10 18.19
N ALA A 71 -16.22 17.31 18.25
CA ALA A 71 -17.50 17.70 17.72
C ALA A 71 -18.02 18.98 18.41
N SER A 72 -18.88 19.72 17.72
CA SER A 72 -19.52 20.90 18.31
C SER A 72 -20.48 20.50 19.43
N CYS A 73 -20.55 21.32 20.47
CA CYS A 73 -21.48 21.12 21.57
C CYS A 73 -22.94 21.25 21.10
N PRO A 74 -23.85 20.37 21.57
CA PRO A 74 -25.27 20.59 21.43
C PRO A 74 -25.65 21.91 22.11
N ARG A 75 -26.58 22.65 21.51
CA ARG A 75 -27.05 23.94 22.03
C ARG A 75 -28.07 23.77 23.15
#